data_AF-A0A4P2Q5G7-F1
#
_entry.id   AF-A0A4P2Q5G7-F1
#
_cell.length_a   1.000
_cell.length_b   1.000
_cell.length_c   1.000
_cell.angle_alpha   90.00
_cell.angle_beta   90.00
_cell.angle_gamma   90.00
#
_symmetry.space_group_name_H-M   'P 1'
#
loop_
_entity.id
_entity.type
_entity.pdbx_description
1 polymer ?
#
loop_
_entity_poly.entity_id
_entity_poly.type
_entity_poly.pdbx_seq_one_letter_code
_entity_poly.pdbx_strand_id
1 'polypeptide(L)'
;MLMKQITREDTMRHGHAVALTGVIGRAYGVVRGRGPMIATTSLCDSLDAWEPGERLDTAARIEVTNETTGAAGRRLLDQEGEPRVAGGGGGSGHPRDPGAPRGPGARRGGRPRAPVPAPRRVGVRRLPQRSARGRGRLRPVARARALPRGVLAGGLRGGRPGERPDELPGVPGAVRRGVGASAGARGAGEEVHDRGRHGRCALRHRGRRASLALGRTRRAPRRPGLALVQSVPMRICILGATGLVGRETITLIARAWPGATLALFASRDQELALDGKSYEVLAASRLEAADAPRGDLAFVALDDEHSKRYVPRLLELGYRVIDKSNTFRADPKVPLVVAGANSDIVDDAVRLVANPNCTTIPLMLALSPLRRELGLSAVTVSTYQAVSGAGIATLDAFLAASRDGYQGLDRLGLPFKATGYAGNTVPHNGGTDESGFSSEERKLMFESRKILAMPALDVSAQCCRVGVAVGHYENAWITFERQVDLERVASILSNPAEAPFVKYLPGAAGEGLSALHCVQDRDRALVGRLRPDPRDRDRKSVCLTVVADNLRLGAATNAVRIATRWFKSADPDLQAP
;
A
#
# COMPACT_ATOMS: atom_id res chain seq x y z
N MET A 1 16.65 -62.45 15.00
CA MET A 1 15.91 -63.17 16.06
C MET A 1 15.59 -62.18 17.17
N LEU A 2 14.30 -62.03 17.49
CA LEU A 2 13.62 -61.29 18.59
C LEU A 2 13.97 -59.79 18.79
N MET A 3 13.11 -58.83 18.41
CA MET A 3 11.88 -58.35 19.09
C MET A 3 12.05 -57.93 20.57
N LYS A 4 11.81 -56.64 20.86
CA LYS A 4 10.77 -56.16 21.82
C LYS A 4 10.58 -54.64 21.74
N GLN A 5 9.38 -54.23 21.33
CA GLN A 5 8.71 -53.00 21.78
C GLN A 5 8.21 -53.17 23.22
N ILE A 6 7.77 -52.06 23.85
CA ILE A 6 6.89 -51.85 25.04
C ILE A 6 7.59 -50.85 25.99
N THR A 7 7.04 -49.77 26.58
CA THR A 7 5.78 -48.98 26.64
C THR A 7 6.13 -47.73 27.50
N ARG A 8 5.69 -46.50 27.20
CA ARG A 8 4.50 -45.76 27.71
C ARG A 8 4.62 -45.18 29.15
N GLU A 9 4.38 -43.86 29.26
CA GLU A 9 3.93 -43.04 30.43
C GLU A 9 4.88 -42.99 31.67
N ASP A 10 5.10 -41.90 32.43
CA ASP A 10 4.17 -40.86 32.87
C ASP A 10 4.88 -39.70 33.63
N THR A 11 4.29 -38.50 33.55
CA THR A 11 4.20 -37.38 34.54
C THR A 11 5.38 -36.63 35.22
N MET A 12 5.26 -35.29 35.16
CA MET A 12 5.50 -34.25 36.20
C MET A 12 6.99 -33.85 36.44
N ARG A 13 7.43 -32.58 36.62
CA ARG A 13 6.79 -31.38 37.21
C ARG A 13 7.80 -30.19 37.21
N HIS A 14 7.30 -28.94 37.19
CA HIS A 14 7.96 -27.63 37.44
C HIS A 14 8.93 -27.11 36.34
N GLY A 15 8.79 -25.93 35.72
CA GLY A 15 8.16 -24.68 36.16
C GLY A 15 9.15 -23.86 36.98
N HIS A 16 9.84 -22.88 36.38
CA HIS A 16 10.15 -21.56 36.95
C HIS A 16 10.94 -20.71 35.94
N ALA A 17 10.36 -19.56 35.60
CA ALA A 17 11.01 -18.43 34.93
C ALA A 17 11.59 -17.48 35.99
N VAL A 18 12.74 -16.86 35.72
CA VAL A 18 13.12 -15.55 36.30
C VAL A 18 13.94 -14.77 35.26
N ALA A 19 13.50 -13.54 35.01
CA ALA A 19 14.17 -12.50 34.24
C ALA A 19 15.16 -11.72 35.11
N LEU A 20 16.22 -11.13 34.54
CA LEU A 20 16.72 -9.80 34.91
C LEU A 20 17.80 -9.26 33.96
N THR A 21 17.59 -8.00 33.61
CA THR A 21 18.41 -6.97 32.94
C THR A 21 19.80 -6.69 33.56
N GLY A 22 20.73 -6.13 32.77
CA GLY A 22 21.86 -5.35 33.33
C GLY A 22 23.05 -5.12 32.38
N VAL A 23 23.55 -3.89 32.35
CA VAL A 23 24.48 -3.25 31.40
C VAL A 23 25.95 -3.30 31.90
N ILE A 24 26.91 -3.00 31.00
CA ILE A 24 28.32 -2.51 31.22
C ILE A 24 29.36 -3.63 31.51
N GLY A 25 30.57 -3.71 30.94
CA GLY A 25 31.36 -2.89 30.01
C GLY A 25 32.82 -3.39 29.94
N ARG A 26 33.51 -2.99 28.87
CA ARG A 26 34.98 -2.83 28.64
C ARG A 26 36.00 -3.90 29.10
N ALA A 27 36.62 -4.50 28.09
CA ALA A 27 38.06 -4.48 27.74
C ALA A 27 39.14 -4.82 28.80
N TYR A 28 39.90 -5.90 28.58
CA TYR A 28 41.32 -5.95 28.13
C TYR A 28 41.94 -7.32 28.49
N GLY A 29 42.71 -7.88 27.56
CA GLY A 29 43.47 -9.12 27.79
C GLY A 29 44.01 -9.76 26.51
N VAL A 30 44.97 -9.10 25.86
CA VAL A 30 45.79 -9.69 24.79
C VAL A 30 46.92 -10.50 25.43
N VAL A 31 47.21 -11.71 24.92
CA VAL A 31 48.54 -12.18 24.46
C VAL A 31 48.49 -13.65 23.98
N ARG A 32 48.79 -13.83 22.67
CA ARG A 32 49.50 -14.91 21.92
C ARG A 32 49.06 -16.38 22.09
N GLY A 33 48.82 -17.19 21.06
CA GLY A 33 48.86 -17.05 19.59
C GLY A 33 48.96 -18.43 18.90
N ARG A 34 48.46 -18.53 17.64
CA ARG A 34 48.84 -19.39 16.48
C ARG A 34 47.63 -20.00 15.73
N GLY A 35 47.47 -19.64 14.45
CA GLY A 35 46.64 -20.34 13.44
C GLY A 35 45.75 -19.41 12.58
N PRO A 36 45.70 -19.55 11.23
CA PRO A 36 45.54 -18.40 10.32
C PRO A 36 44.09 -18.01 9.98
N MET A 37 43.88 -16.70 9.79
CA MET A 37 42.71 -16.10 9.14
C MET A 37 43.01 -15.81 7.67
N ILE A 38 42.08 -16.17 6.78
CA ILE A 38 42.01 -15.69 5.40
C ILE A 38 41.20 -14.39 5.39
N ALA A 39 41.80 -13.33 4.88
CA ALA A 39 41.19 -12.02 4.71
C ALA A 39 40.32 -11.99 3.45
N THR A 40 39.08 -11.52 3.59
CA THR A 40 38.24 -11.05 2.48
C THR A 40 38.53 -9.58 2.24
N THR A 41 39.22 -9.27 1.15
CA THR A 41 39.41 -7.89 0.70
C THR A 41 38.31 -7.53 -0.29
N SER A 42 37.57 -6.48 0.05
CA SER A 42 36.67 -5.73 -0.81
C SER A 42 37.46 -5.06 -1.94
N LEU A 43 37.03 -5.25 -3.20
CA LEU A 43 37.36 -4.38 -4.32
C LEU A 43 36.06 -3.90 -4.97
N CYS A 44 35.59 -2.74 -4.51
CA CYS A 44 34.97 -1.75 -5.39
C CYS A 44 36.05 -0.70 -5.63
N ASP A 45 36.39 -0.46 -6.90
CA ASP A 45 36.84 0.83 -7.47
C ASP A 45 37.58 0.56 -8.80
N SER A 46 36.88 0.80 -9.91
CA SER A 46 37.38 1.32 -11.20
C SER A 46 36.39 1.01 -12.33
N LEU A 47 35.40 1.88 -12.50
CA LEU A 47 34.68 2.01 -13.77
C LEU A 47 35.14 3.32 -14.39
N ASP A 48 36.11 3.24 -15.30
CA ASP A 48 36.37 4.25 -16.31
C ASP A 48 36.90 3.56 -17.58
N ALA A 49 36.42 4.05 -18.72
CA ALA A 49 36.73 3.67 -20.11
C ALA A 49 36.05 2.39 -20.66
N TRP A 50 34.93 2.60 -21.37
CA TRP A 50 34.48 1.69 -22.42
C TRP A 50 34.29 2.51 -23.71
N GLU A 51 35.19 2.32 -24.69
CA GLU A 51 34.98 2.73 -26.07
C GLU A 51 34.31 1.61 -26.86
N PRO A 52 33.46 1.91 -27.87
CA PRO A 52 32.70 0.91 -28.58
C PRO A 52 33.46 0.37 -29.80
N GLY A 53 33.71 -0.94 -29.81
CA GLY A 53 33.93 -1.68 -31.04
C GLY A 53 35.05 -2.70 -30.96
N GLU A 54 34.68 -3.96 -30.76
CA GLU A 54 35.30 -5.08 -31.48
C GLU A 54 34.41 -6.33 -31.35
N ARG A 55 34.08 -6.93 -32.50
CA ARG A 55 33.46 -8.25 -32.57
C ARG A 55 34.54 -9.28 -32.26
N LEU A 56 34.29 -10.16 -31.29
CA LEU A 56 35.02 -11.41 -31.17
C LEU A 56 34.03 -12.57 -31.32
N ASP A 57 34.15 -13.22 -32.47
CA ASP A 57 33.52 -14.47 -32.81
C ASP A 57 34.49 -15.58 -32.38
N THR A 58 34.16 -16.36 -31.36
CA THR A 58 34.82 -17.65 -31.11
C THR A 58 34.01 -18.51 -30.17
N ALA A 59 33.48 -19.61 -30.72
CA ALA A 59 32.90 -20.70 -29.97
C ALA A 59 33.99 -21.45 -29.20
N ALA A 60 33.82 -21.61 -27.89
CA ALA A 60 34.58 -22.56 -27.09
C ALA A 60 33.63 -23.32 -26.17
N ARG A 61 33.51 -24.63 -26.43
CA ARG A 61 32.85 -25.64 -25.62
C ARG A 61 33.61 -25.80 -24.30
N ILE A 62 32.90 -25.85 -23.17
CA ILE A 62 33.45 -26.29 -21.89
C ILE A 62 33.09 -27.77 -21.74
N GLU A 63 34.09 -28.64 -21.88
CA GLU A 63 34.06 -30.03 -21.43
C GLU A 63 34.48 -30.07 -19.95
N VAL A 64 33.65 -30.68 -19.12
CA VAL A 64 34.02 -31.05 -17.74
C VAL A 64 34.45 -32.50 -17.76
N THR A 65 35.76 -32.73 -17.62
CA THR A 65 36.35 -34.06 -17.46
C THR A 65 36.06 -34.60 -16.07
N ASN A 66 35.52 -35.82 -16.01
CA ASN A 66 35.37 -36.60 -14.79
C ASN A 66 36.11 -37.92 -15.00
N GLU A 67 37.24 -38.11 -14.31
CA GLU A 67 37.87 -39.42 -14.10
C GLU A 67 38.15 -39.52 -12.60
N THR A 68 37.60 -40.52 -11.89
CA THR A 68 38.36 -41.77 -11.77
C THR A 68 37.47 -43.00 -11.58
N THR A 69 37.98 -44.09 -12.14
CA THR A 69 37.42 -45.40 -12.48
C THR A 69 37.26 -46.40 -11.34
N GLY A 70 36.35 -47.36 -11.53
CA GLY A 70 36.23 -48.59 -10.74
C GLY A 70 35.42 -49.70 -11.42
N ALA A 71 36.01 -50.31 -12.45
CA ALA A 71 35.88 -51.71 -12.91
C ALA A 71 34.50 -52.38 -13.22
N ALA A 72 34.38 -52.69 -14.52
CA ALA A 72 34.10 -54.01 -15.11
C ALA A 72 32.70 -54.66 -15.04
N GLY A 73 32.18 -55.05 -16.23
CA GLY A 73 31.37 -56.27 -16.34
C GLY A 73 30.20 -56.30 -17.33
N ARG A 74 30.51 -56.31 -18.64
CA ARG A 74 29.71 -56.71 -19.83
C ARG A 74 28.40 -57.52 -19.64
N ARG A 75 27.37 -57.16 -20.42
CA ARG A 75 26.63 -57.93 -21.49
C ARG A 75 25.17 -57.42 -21.56
N LEU A 76 24.77 -56.64 -22.57
CA LEU A 76 24.24 -56.99 -23.90
C LEU A 76 22.88 -57.73 -23.93
N LEU A 77 21.93 -57.05 -24.59
CA LEU A 77 20.80 -57.49 -25.42
C LEU A 77 19.37 -57.53 -24.83
N ASP A 78 18.53 -56.70 -25.46
CA ASP A 78 17.14 -56.87 -25.92
C ASP A 78 16.25 -57.92 -25.25
N GLN A 79 15.04 -57.51 -24.84
CA GLN A 79 13.78 -57.78 -25.57
C GLN A 79 12.54 -57.36 -24.76
N GLU A 80 11.45 -57.27 -25.53
CA GLU A 80 10.11 -56.78 -25.30
C GLU A 80 9.34 -57.31 -24.07
N GLY A 81 8.24 -56.61 -23.73
CA GLY A 81 7.08 -57.22 -23.08
C GLY A 81 6.33 -56.31 -22.11
N GLU A 82 5.11 -55.89 -22.49
CA GLU A 82 4.06 -55.57 -21.49
C GLU A 82 3.79 -56.78 -20.60
N PRO A 83 3.18 -56.58 -19.42
CA PRO A 83 1.90 -57.27 -19.22
C PRO A 83 0.82 -56.51 -18.43
N ARG A 84 -0.43 -56.83 -18.81
CA ARG A 84 -1.68 -56.79 -18.03
C ARG A 84 -1.73 -57.91 -16.98
N VAL A 85 -2.45 -57.75 -15.84
CA VAL A 85 -3.39 -58.71 -15.14
C VAL A 85 -4.15 -57.91 -14.03
N ALA A 86 -5.49 -57.86 -13.83
CA ALA A 86 -6.48 -58.81 -13.24
C ALA A 86 -5.98 -59.60 -11.99
N GLY A 87 -6.72 -60.00 -10.94
CA GLY A 87 -8.12 -59.93 -10.48
C GLY A 87 -8.31 -60.92 -9.29
N GLY A 88 -9.33 -60.70 -8.42
CA GLY A 88 -9.94 -61.66 -7.46
C GLY A 88 -9.27 -61.86 -6.07
N GLY A 89 -9.96 -62.07 -4.93
CA GLY A 89 -11.38 -62.18 -4.54
C GLY A 89 -11.52 -62.61 -3.04
N GLY A 90 -12.72 -62.50 -2.42
CA GLY A 90 -13.19 -63.41 -1.34
C GLY A 90 -13.68 -62.83 0.03
N GLY A 91 -15.01 -62.89 0.28
CA GLY A 91 -15.78 -63.14 1.55
C GLY A 91 -15.53 -62.32 2.84
N SER A 92 -16.46 -62.01 3.76
CA SER A 92 -17.83 -62.47 4.09
C SER A 92 -18.43 -61.61 5.24
N GLY A 93 -19.77 -61.59 5.43
CA GLY A 93 -20.40 -61.37 6.75
C GLY A 93 -21.35 -60.17 6.94
N HIS A 94 -22.66 -60.44 7.00
CA HIS A 94 -23.76 -59.58 7.49
C HIS A 94 -24.12 -59.97 8.95
N PRO A 95 -24.80 -59.13 9.77
CA PRO A 95 -26.29 -59.07 9.76
C PRO A 95 -26.92 -57.69 10.15
N ARG A 96 -27.99 -57.27 9.44
CA ARG A 96 -29.42 -57.17 9.84
C ARG A 96 -29.85 -56.04 10.79
N ASP A 97 -30.70 -55.18 10.22
CA ASP A 97 -31.69 -54.26 10.82
C ASP A 97 -33.00 -55.01 11.14
N PRO A 98 -33.89 -54.47 12.01
CA PRO A 98 -35.25 -54.26 11.51
C PRO A 98 -36.03 -53.08 12.14
N GLY A 99 -36.90 -52.44 11.36
CA GLY A 99 -38.27 -52.15 11.84
C GLY A 99 -39.00 -50.94 11.26
N ALA A 100 -39.87 -51.17 10.27
CA ALA A 100 -41.06 -50.35 9.98
C ALA A 100 -42.18 -51.20 9.34
N PRO A 101 -43.47 -50.90 9.59
CA PRO A 101 -44.56 -51.24 8.66
C PRO A 101 -45.47 -50.01 8.33
N ARG A 102 -45.64 -49.64 7.05
CA ARG A 102 -46.67 -50.01 6.04
C ARG A 102 -48.02 -49.24 6.12
N GLY A 103 -48.40 -48.56 5.02
CA GLY A 103 -49.80 -48.29 4.62
C GLY A 103 -50.01 -47.13 3.61
N PRO A 104 -50.94 -47.18 2.62
CA PRO A 104 -50.71 -46.63 1.26
C PRO A 104 -51.69 -45.55 0.75
N GLY A 105 -51.34 -44.86 -0.37
CA GLY A 105 -52.27 -43.93 -1.06
C GLY A 105 -51.81 -43.33 -2.42
N ALA A 106 -52.08 -44.04 -3.51
CA ALA A 106 -52.48 -43.62 -4.88
C ALA A 106 -51.97 -42.34 -5.62
N ARG A 107 -51.35 -42.62 -6.80
CA ARG A 107 -51.65 -42.17 -8.19
C ARG A 107 -51.18 -40.81 -8.77
N ARG A 108 -50.84 -40.94 -10.08
CA ARG A 108 -50.57 -39.97 -11.19
C ARG A 108 -49.10 -39.53 -11.29
N GLY A 109 -48.38 -39.60 -12.41
CA GLY A 109 -48.61 -39.99 -13.81
C GLY A 109 -47.42 -39.47 -14.65
N GLY A 110 -47.08 -40.10 -15.78
CA GLY A 110 -46.18 -39.50 -16.80
C GLY A 110 -45.00 -40.38 -17.25
N ARG A 111 -44.99 -40.70 -18.55
CA ARG A 111 -43.99 -41.52 -19.29
C ARG A 111 -42.61 -40.82 -19.45
N PRO A 112 -41.53 -41.58 -19.76
CA PRO A 112 -40.15 -41.10 -19.72
C PRO A 112 -39.68 -40.45 -21.04
N ARG A 113 -38.75 -39.48 -20.97
CA ARG A 113 -37.94 -39.03 -22.10
C ARG A 113 -36.44 -39.10 -21.78
N ALA A 114 -35.71 -39.46 -22.82
CA ALA A 114 -34.31 -39.91 -22.92
C ALA A 114 -33.22 -38.93 -22.44
N PRO A 115 -31.98 -39.40 -22.18
CA PRO A 115 -30.87 -38.60 -21.70
C PRO A 115 -30.27 -37.66 -22.76
N VAL A 116 -29.83 -36.48 -22.29
CA VAL A 116 -29.19 -35.39 -23.05
C VAL A 116 -27.72 -35.71 -23.34
N PRO A 117 -27.19 -35.46 -24.56
CA PRO A 117 -25.79 -35.73 -24.90
C PRO A 117 -24.85 -34.54 -24.61
N ALA A 118 -23.57 -34.88 -24.39
CA ALA A 118 -22.44 -33.99 -24.09
C ALA A 118 -22.08 -33.00 -25.24
N PRO A 119 -21.43 -31.85 -24.93
CA PRO A 119 -21.20 -30.79 -25.90
C PRO A 119 -20.06 -31.10 -26.89
N ARG A 120 -20.30 -30.84 -28.18
CA ARG A 120 -19.32 -30.97 -29.27
C ARG A 120 -18.46 -29.71 -29.43
N ARG A 121 -17.17 -29.93 -29.67
CA ARG A 121 -16.16 -28.95 -30.09
C ARG A 121 -16.58 -28.24 -31.40
N VAL A 122 -16.51 -26.91 -31.42
CA VAL A 122 -16.69 -26.10 -32.64
C VAL A 122 -15.33 -25.83 -33.27
N GLY A 123 -15.13 -26.37 -34.47
CA GLY A 123 -13.99 -26.08 -35.33
C GLY A 123 -14.22 -24.82 -36.16
N VAL A 124 -13.17 -24.01 -36.28
CA VAL A 124 -13.12 -22.80 -37.11
C VAL A 124 -13.12 -23.20 -38.59
N ARG A 125 -14.12 -22.74 -39.36
CA ARG A 125 -14.12 -22.80 -40.83
C ARG A 125 -14.05 -21.38 -41.40
N ARG A 126 -12.98 -21.12 -42.17
CA ARG A 126 -12.87 -19.98 -43.09
C ARG A 126 -13.89 -20.12 -44.23
N LEU A 127 -14.52 -19.02 -44.62
CA LEU A 127 -15.29 -18.91 -45.87
C LEU A 127 -14.84 -17.67 -46.67
N PRO A 128 -15.03 -17.69 -48.02
CA PRO A 128 -14.16 -17.02 -48.97
C PRO A 128 -14.68 -15.66 -49.46
N GLN A 129 -13.75 -14.86 -49.99
CA GLN A 129 -14.03 -13.62 -50.72
C GLN A 129 -14.74 -13.91 -52.05
N ARG A 130 -15.83 -13.16 -52.33
CA ARG A 130 -16.33 -12.95 -53.69
C ARG A 130 -16.69 -11.47 -53.90
N SER A 131 -16.26 -10.98 -55.04
CA SER A 131 -16.50 -9.67 -55.63
C SER A 131 -17.89 -9.59 -56.30
N ALA A 132 -18.53 -8.42 -56.27
CA ALA A 132 -19.44 -7.96 -57.32
C ALA A 132 -19.71 -6.45 -57.22
N ARG A 133 -19.76 -5.83 -58.41
CA ARG A 133 -20.00 -4.41 -58.73
C ARG A 133 -21.47 -4.02 -58.51
N GLY A 134 -21.75 -2.73 -58.28
CA GLY A 134 -23.05 -2.16 -58.68
C GLY A 134 -23.57 -0.93 -57.93
N ARG A 135 -23.15 0.26 -58.40
CA ARG A 135 -23.86 1.57 -58.50
C ARG A 135 -24.83 2.04 -57.38
N GLY A 136 -24.53 3.20 -56.81
CA GLY A 136 -25.50 4.11 -56.18
C GLY A 136 -24.84 5.39 -55.69
N ARG A 137 -25.32 6.55 -56.14
CA ARG A 137 -24.71 7.90 -56.01
C ARG A 137 -24.84 8.47 -54.59
N LEU A 138 -23.85 9.26 -54.13
CA LEU A 138 -23.97 10.70 -53.80
C LEU A 138 -22.66 11.30 -53.19
N ARG A 139 -22.07 12.24 -53.96
CA ARG A 139 -21.16 13.38 -53.69
C ARG A 139 -20.13 13.36 -52.52
N PRO A 140 -18.82 13.53 -52.85
CA PRO A 140 -17.81 14.07 -51.94
C PRO A 140 -17.55 15.58 -52.19
N VAL A 141 -17.25 16.32 -51.12
CA VAL A 141 -16.76 17.71 -51.17
C VAL A 141 -15.29 17.70 -51.58
N ALA A 142 -14.95 18.47 -52.62
CA ALA A 142 -13.64 18.53 -53.23
C ALA A 142 -12.77 19.68 -52.68
N ARG A 143 -11.46 19.39 -52.66
CA ARG A 143 -10.33 20.33 -52.57
C ARG A 143 -10.35 21.37 -53.70
N ALA A 144 -9.87 22.58 -53.43
CA ALA A 144 -9.32 23.54 -54.40
C ALA A 144 -7.87 23.86 -53.97
N ARG A 145 -6.80 23.53 -54.70
CA ARG A 145 -6.22 23.99 -55.99
C ARG A 145 -5.55 25.36 -55.94
N ALA A 146 -4.38 25.42 -56.61
CA ALA A 146 -3.37 26.48 -56.58
C ALA A 146 -3.29 27.28 -57.90
N LEU A 147 -2.76 28.52 -57.75
CA LEU A 147 -2.05 29.43 -58.70
C LEU A 147 -2.81 30.06 -59.90
N PRO A 148 -2.42 31.28 -60.35
CA PRO A 148 -1.34 31.44 -61.36
C PRO A 148 -0.40 32.68 -61.21
N ARG A 149 0.62 32.70 -62.10
CA ARG A 149 1.74 33.63 -62.30
C ARG A 149 1.36 35.01 -62.90
N GLY A 150 2.23 36.01 -62.68
CA GLY A 150 2.37 37.24 -63.48
C GLY A 150 3.79 37.83 -63.32
N VAL A 151 4.35 38.34 -64.43
CA VAL A 151 5.78 38.67 -64.69
C VAL A 151 6.08 40.15 -64.44
N LEU A 152 7.30 40.50 -63.99
CA LEU A 152 8.08 41.69 -64.43
C LEU A 152 9.56 41.58 -64.00
N ALA A 153 10.43 42.18 -64.80
CA ALA A 153 11.84 41.87 -65.01
C ALA A 153 12.84 42.87 -64.36
N GLY A 154 14.12 42.48 -64.34
CA GLY A 154 15.32 43.31 -64.06
C GLY A 154 16.25 42.62 -63.05
N GLY A 155 17.34 41.93 -63.43
CA GLY A 155 18.64 42.50 -63.83
C GLY A 155 19.35 43.09 -62.59
N LEU A 156 20.48 42.62 -62.06
CA LEU A 156 21.74 42.17 -62.64
C LEU A 156 22.58 41.36 -61.61
N ARG A 157 23.39 40.42 -62.12
CA ARG A 157 24.78 39.98 -61.76
C ARG A 157 25.28 40.29 -60.34
N GLY A 158 25.94 39.41 -59.57
CA GLY A 158 26.70 38.19 -59.84
C GLY A 158 27.91 38.16 -58.88
N GLY A 159 28.35 36.96 -58.46
CA GLY A 159 29.68 36.74 -57.85
C GLY A 159 29.71 36.26 -56.39
N ARG A 160 30.15 35.01 -56.19
CA ARG A 160 30.47 34.36 -54.90
C ARG A 160 32.03 34.44 -54.63
N PRO A 161 32.68 33.58 -53.79
CA PRO A 161 33.19 33.91 -52.45
C PRO A 161 34.70 33.56 -52.22
N GLY A 162 35.20 33.72 -50.98
CA GLY A 162 36.50 33.23 -50.45
C GLY A 162 37.52 34.37 -50.20
N GLU A 163 38.41 34.43 -49.20
CA GLU A 163 38.95 33.52 -48.15
C GLU A 163 39.53 34.39 -46.99
N ARG A 164 40.00 33.75 -45.89
CA ARG A 164 40.64 34.32 -44.66
C ARG A 164 42.17 34.59 -44.87
N PRO A 165 43.08 34.76 -43.86
CA PRO A 165 43.03 35.13 -42.41
C PRO A 165 44.12 36.19 -42.02
N ASP A 166 44.38 36.34 -40.70
CA ASP A 166 45.57 36.87 -39.94
C ASP A 166 45.12 37.93 -38.92
N GLU A 167 45.70 38.18 -37.74
CA GLU A 167 46.54 37.52 -36.70
C GLU A 167 46.63 38.56 -35.53
N LEU A 168 47.08 38.16 -34.33
CA LEU A 168 47.18 39.00 -33.10
C LEU A 168 48.39 39.99 -33.11
N PRO A 169 48.49 40.93 -32.15
CA PRO A 169 49.26 40.72 -30.89
C PRO A 169 48.60 41.43 -29.67
N GLY A 170 48.91 41.27 -28.38
CA GLY A 170 49.93 40.60 -27.57
C GLY A 170 49.73 41.06 -26.10
N VAL A 171 50.13 40.25 -25.11
CA VAL A 171 50.10 40.53 -23.65
C VAL A 171 51.49 40.98 -23.19
N PRO A 172 51.66 41.69 -22.05
CA PRO A 172 52.38 41.03 -20.94
C PRO A 172 51.93 41.46 -19.52
N GLY A 173 52.10 40.55 -18.54
CA GLY A 173 52.51 40.94 -17.19
C GLY A 173 51.75 40.32 -16.00
N ALA A 174 52.16 39.11 -15.60
CA ALA A 174 51.80 38.48 -14.32
C ALA A 174 52.67 38.97 -13.15
N VAL A 175 52.14 38.94 -11.92
CA VAL A 175 52.94 38.81 -10.69
C VAL A 175 52.56 37.52 -9.97
N ARG A 176 53.59 36.75 -9.64
CA ARG A 176 53.62 35.44 -8.97
C ARG A 176 53.73 35.57 -7.44
N ARG A 177 53.50 34.40 -6.80
CA ARG A 177 53.91 33.89 -5.46
C ARG A 177 52.81 34.01 -4.39
N GLY A 178 52.48 32.98 -3.61
CA GLY A 178 53.02 31.63 -3.45
C GLY A 178 52.69 31.09 -2.06
N VAL A 179 52.09 29.89 -2.01
CA VAL A 179 52.25 28.77 -1.05
C VAL A 179 52.58 29.06 0.43
N GLY A 180 51.79 28.46 1.34
CA GLY A 180 52.22 28.13 2.71
C GLY A 180 51.14 27.44 3.56
N ALA A 181 51.18 26.11 3.65
CA ALA A 181 50.58 25.31 4.73
C ALA A 181 51.45 25.46 6.00
N SER A 182 50.99 25.39 7.26
CA SER A 182 50.49 24.19 7.96
C SER A 182 50.35 24.46 9.48
N ALA A 183 49.47 23.66 10.11
CA ALA A 183 49.51 23.12 11.49
C ALA A 183 49.37 24.01 12.75
N GLY A 184 48.43 23.61 13.63
CA GLY A 184 48.80 23.23 15.01
C GLY A 184 48.12 23.88 16.23
N ALA A 185 46.97 23.32 16.66
CA ALA A 185 46.69 22.79 18.02
C ALA A 185 46.56 23.67 19.30
N ARG A 186 45.36 23.52 19.93
CA ARG A 186 45.03 23.14 21.35
C ARG A 186 44.83 24.17 22.48
N GLY A 187 43.75 23.89 23.26
CA GLY A 187 43.46 24.26 24.67
C GLY A 187 41.99 24.70 24.85
N ALA A 188 41.01 23.87 25.24
CA ALA A 188 40.65 23.38 26.60
C ALA A 188 40.44 24.53 27.62
N GLY A 189 39.40 24.65 28.46
CA GLY A 189 38.20 23.85 28.80
C GLY A 189 37.44 24.53 29.98
N GLU A 190 36.19 24.10 30.19
CA GLU A 190 35.38 23.97 31.45
C GLU A 190 35.31 25.12 32.50
N GLU A 191 34.12 25.69 32.74
CA GLU A 191 33.09 25.38 33.78
C GLU A 191 33.39 25.94 35.19
N VAL A 192 32.36 26.50 35.86
CA VAL A 192 31.95 26.21 37.26
C VAL A 192 30.76 27.11 37.69
N HIS A 193 29.74 26.46 38.23
CA HIS A 193 28.63 26.97 39.06
C HIS A 193 29.12 27.40 40.47
N ASP A 194 28.53 28.42 41.10
CA ASP A 194 27.88 28.23 42.43
C ASP A 194 27.06 29.46 42.89
N ARG A 195 26.12 29.15 43.80
CA ARG A 195 25.06 29.89 44.46
C ARG A 195 25.56 30.77 45.61
N GLY A 196 24.71 31.71 46.04
CA GLY A 196 24.38 31.81 47.47
C GLY A 196 24.56 33.14 48.20
N ARG A 197 23.40 33.79 48.44
CA ARG A 197 22.92 34.38 49.72
C ARG A 197 23.56 35.64 50.35
N HIS A 198 22.59 36.51 50.74
CA HIS A 198 22.46 37.33 51.95
C HIS A 198 23.16 38.70 52.05
N GLY A 199 22.36 39.72 52.36
CA GLY A 199 22.85 40.98 52.92
C GLY A 199 21.84 42.13 52.84
N ARG A 200 21.15 42.40 53.95
CA ARG A 200 20.21 43.53 54.13
C ARG A 200 20.97 44.87 54.16
N CYS A 201 20.38 45.96 53.68
CA CYS A 201 20.32 47.21 54.46
C CYS A 201 19.28 48.19 53.89
N ALA A 202 18.68 48.94 54.81
CA ALA A 202 17.53 49.80 54.63
C ALA A 202 17.90 51.24 54.27
N LEU A 203 16.96 52.00 53.69
CA LEU A 203 16.84 53.43 53.97
C LEU A 203 15.40 53.93 53.75
N ARG A 204 14.91 54.60 54.79
CA ARG A 204 13.64 55.35 54.92
C ARG A 204 13.77 56.68 54.16
N HIS A 205 12.74 57.30 53.60
CA HIS A 205 11.72 58.19 54.21
C HIS A 205 11.08 58.92 53.00
N ARG A 206 9.79 59.25 52.88
CA ARG A 206 8.99 60.22 53.66
C ARG A 206 7.56 60.17 53.07
N GLY A 207 6.56 60.24 53.94
CA GLY A 207 5.16 60.16 53.56
C GLY A 207 4.52 61.51 53.20
N ARG A 208 3.34 61.43 52.58
CA ARG A 208 2.22 62.34 52.84
C ARG A 208 0.92 61.52 52.82
N ARG A 209 0.13 61.69 53.89
CA ARG A 209 -1.20 61.12 54.08
C ARG A 209 -2.23 61.94 53.30
N ALA A 210 -3.16 61.27 52.64
CA ALA A 210 -4.48 61.80 52.33
C ALA A 210 -5.52 60.70 52.63
N SER A 211 -6.69 61.16 53.03
CA SER A 211 -7.70 60.53 53.87
C SER A 211 -8.52 59.41 53.21
N LEU A 212 -8.99 58.50 54.07
CA LEU A 212 -9.88 57.38 53.80
C LEU A 212 -11.30 57.84 53.43
N ALA A 213 -11.85 57.25 52.37
CA ALA A 213 -13.29 57.03 52.19
C ALA A 213 -13.51 55.55 51.86
N LEU A 214 -14.18 54.85 52.77
CA LEU A 214 -14.53 53.43 52.70
C LEU A 214 -15.61 53.20 51.62
N GLY A 215 -15.17 52.81 50.43
CA GLY A 215 -16.03 52.30 49.36
C GLY A 215 -16.00 50.77 49.32
N ARG A 216 -17.16 50.15 49.51
CA ARG A 216 -17.46 48.71 49.43
C ARG A 216 -16.68 48.01 48.30
N THR A 217 -15.91 46.99 48.66
CA THR A 217 -15.26 46.07 47.72
C THR A 217 -16.32 45.31 46.92
N ARG A 218 -16.40 45.60 45.61
CA ARG A 218 -17.15 44.76 44.66
C ARG A 218 -16.43 43.41 44.58
N ARG A 219 -17.11 42.34 45.02
CA ARG A 219 -16.73 40.95 44.76
C ARG A 219 -16.45 40.79 43.27
N ALA A 220 -15.27 40.25 42.95
CA ALA A 220 -14.96 39.79 41.61
C ALA A 220 -16.06 38.82 41.11
N PRO A 221 -16.47 38.91 39.83
CA PRO A 221 -17.49 38.02 39.31
C PRO A 221 -16.96 36.59 39.36
N ARG A 222 -17.69 35.73 40.09
CA ARG A 222 -17.49 34.27 40.07
C ARG A 222 -17.61 33.84 38.61
N ARG A 223 -16.51 33.29 38.05
CA ARG A 223 -16.57 32.55 36.79
C ARG A 223 -17.70 31.53 36.90
N PRO A 224 -18.67 31.51 35.97
CA PRO A 224 -19.65 30.42 35.97
C PRO A 224 -18.85 29.12 35.88
N GLY A 225 -19.09 28.23 36.84
CA GLY A 225 -18.43 26.93 36.86
C GLY A 225 -18.65 26.26 35.51
N LEU A 226 -17.59 25.67 34.95
CA LEU A 226 -17.75 24.70 33.88
C LEU A 226 -18.73 23.66 34.42
N ALA A 227 -19.98 23.71 33.96
CA ALA A 227 -20.80 22.52 33.96
C ALA A 227 -19.98 21.50 33.17
N LEU A 228 -19.53 20.44 33.85
CA LEU A 228 -19.16 19.22 33.18
C LEU A 228 -20.40 18.82 32.38
N VAL A 229 -20.44 19.22 31.11
CA VAL A 229 -21.28 18.55 30.13
C VAL A 229 -20.76 17.13 30.18
N GLN A 230 -21.46 16.27 30.92
CA GLN A 230 -21.27 14.84 30.81
C GLN A 230 -21.57 14.53 29.35
N SER A 231 -20.51 14.48 28.52
CA SER A 231 -20.64 14.03 27.16
C SER A 231 -21.23 12.64 27.25
N VAL A 232 -22.45 12.46 26.74
CA VAL A 232 -23.02 11.13 26.58
C VAL A 232 -21.94 10.27 25.91
N PRO A 233 -21.48 9.17 26.51
CA PRO A 233 -20.34 8.43 26.01
C PRO A 233 -20.69 7.91 24.62
N MET A 234 -19.96 8.39 23.60
CA MET A 234 -20.15 8.01 22.21
C MET A 234 -20.07 6.50 22.08
N ARG A 235 -21.08 5.89 21.46
CA ARG A 235 -21.10 4.45 21.19
C ARG A 235 -20.70 4.17 19.76
N ILE A 236 -19.57 3.49 19.61
CA ILE A 236 -18.97 3.18 18.32
C ILE A 236 -19.09 1.69 18.03
N CYS A 237 -19.70 1.36 16.90
CA CYS A 237 -19.83 0.01 16.39
C CYS A 237 -18.70 -0.32 15.41
N ILE A 238 -18.12 -1.51 15.51
CA ILE A 238 -17.13 -2.00 14.53
C ILE A 238 -17.57 -3.37 14.03
N LEU A 239 -17.96 -3.44 12.76
CA LEU A 239 -18.28 -4.68 12.07
C LEU A 239 -17.03 -5.18 11.35
N GLY A 240 -16.59 -6.39 11.70
CA GLY A 240 -15.30 -6.94 11.27
C GLY A 240 -14.18 -6.69 12.28
N ALA A 241 -14.52 -6.57 13.57
CA ALA A 241 -13.60 -6.23 14.64
C ALA A 241 -12.38 -7.16 14.76
N THR A 242 -12.51 -8.43 14.39
CA THR A 242 -11.41 -9.41 14.44
C THR A 242 -10.54 -9.44 13.18
N GLY A 243 -10.91 -8.71 12.13
CA GLY A 243 -10.09 -8.58 10.93
C GLY A 243 -8.90 -7.63 11.12
N LEU A 244 -7.99 -7.61 10.15
CA LEU A 244 -6.80 -6.74 10.20
C LEU A 244 -7.19 -5.26 10.37
N VAL A 245 -8.09 -4.75 9.54
CA VAL A 245 -8.55 -3.35 9.59
C VAL A 245 -9.37 -3.06 10.86
N GLY A 246 -10.20 -4.00 11.31
CA GLY A 246 -11.01 -3.84 12.52
C GLY A 246 -10.15 -3.63 13.77
N ARG A 247 -9.08 -4.43 13.92
CA ARG A 247 -8.11 -4.28 15.01
C ARG A 247 -7.42 -2.91 15.00
N GLU A 248 -6.96 -2.46 13.83
CA GLU A 248 -6.36 -1.12 13.71
C GLU A 248 -7.36 0.00 14.04
N THR A 249 -8.64 -0.20 13.69
CA THR A 249 -9.72 0.75 14.01
C THR A 249 -9.94 0.86 15.52
N ILE A 250 -9.91 -0.26 16.25
CA ILE A 250 -10.01 -0.27 17.73
C ILE A 250 -8.88 0.57 18.35
N THR A 251 -7.64 0.35 17.94
CA THR A 251 -6.48 1.10 18.45
C THR A 251 -6.57 2.59 18.11
N LEU A 252 -7.07 2.94 16.91
CA LEU A 252 -7.28 4.34 16.52
C LEU A 252 -8.41 5.03 17.31
N ILE A 253 -9.50 4.34 17.58
CA ILE A 253 -10.60 4.89 18.38
C ILE A 253 -10.12 5.24 19.79
N ALA A 254 -9.27 4.42 20.40
CA ALA A 254 -8.70 4.73 21.71
C ALA A 254 -7.90 6.04 21.72
N ARG A 255 -7.32 6.46 20.58
CA ARG A 255 -6.66 7.76 20.41
C ARG A 255 -7.65 8.88 20.13
N ALA A 256 -8.56 8.68 19.17
CA ALA A 256 -9.49 9.71 18.71
C ALA A 256 -10.57 10.04 19.75
N TRP A 257 -11.11 9.03 20.41
CA TRP A 257 -12.22 9.14 21.36
C TRP A 257 -12.01 8.20 22.56
N PRO A 258 -11.07 8.51 23.49
CA PRO A 258 -10.69 7.61 24.60
C PRO A 258 -11.82 7.24 25.57
N GLY A 259 -12.93 7.98 25.57
CA GLY A 259 -14.12 7.69 26.37
C GLY A 259 -15.25 6.97 25.63
N ALA A 260 -15.03 6.56 24.37
CA ALA A 260 -16.05 5.88 23.58
C ALA A 260 -16.31 4.45 24.08
N THR A 261 -17.57 4.04 24.05
CA THR A 261 -17.97 2.65 24.29
C THR A 261 -17.95 1.89 22.97
N LEU A 262 -17.26 0.74 22.93
CA LEU A 262 -17.16 -0.08 21.73
C LEU A 262 -18.22 -1.17 21.71
N ALA A 263 -18.88 -1.34 20.56
CA ALA A 263 -19.72 -2.48 20.23
C ALA A 263 -19.08 -3.25 19.08
N LEU A 264 -18.38 -4.33 19.40
CA LEU A 264 -17.56 -5.08 18.45
C LEU A 264 -18.34 -6.27 17.89
N PHE A 265 -18.35 -6.40 16.56
CA PHE A 265 -19.03 -7.48 15.88
C PHE A 265 -18.13 -8.22 14.89
N ALA A 266 -18.32 -9.53 14.81
CA ALA A 266 -17.66 -10.44 13.87
C ALA A 266 -18.61 -11.57 13.46
N SER A 267 -18.10 -12.65 12.87
CA SER A 267 -18.92 -13.78 12.39
C SER A 267 -19.51 -14.65 13.51
N ARG A 268 -18.96 -14.57 14.72
CA ARG A 268 -19.42 -15.32 15.90
C ARG A 268 -19.04 -14.59 17.19
N ASP A 269 -19.66 -15.00 18.29
CA ASP A 269 -19.26 -14.58 19.63
C ASP A 269 -17.87 -15.13 19.95
N GLN A 270 -16.98 -14.28 20.46
CA GLN A 270 -15.62 -14.65 20.88
C GLN A 270 -14.96 -13.52 21.70
N GLU A 271 -13.90 -13.84 22.43
CA GLU A 271 -13.00 -12.82 22.99
C GLU A 271 -11.91 -12.42 21.98
N LEU A 272 -11.58 -11.13 21.97
CA LEU A 272 -10.45 -10.57 21.22
C LEU A 272 -9.44 -9.96 22.20
N ALA A 273 -8.26 -10.57 22.28
CA ALA A 273 -7.11 -9.96 22.95
C ALA A 273 -6.41 -8.97 22.00
N LEU A 274 -6.30 -7.70 22.39
CA LEU A 274 -5.62 -6.66 21.62
C LEU A 274 -5.02 -5.61 22.57
N ASP A 275 -3.75 -5.26 22.36
CA ASP A 275 -3.02 -4.25 23.15
C ASP A 275 -3.09 -4.48 24.68
N GLY A 276 -3.02 -5.75 25.10
CA GLY A 276 -3.09 -6.14 26.52
C GLY A 276 -4.49 -6.06 27.15
N LYS A 277 -5.54 -5.81 26.35
CA LYS A 277 -6.94 -5.77 26.79
C LYS A 277 -7.71 -6.94 26.16
N SER A 278 -8.69 -7.48 26.89
CA SER A 278 -9.69 -8.40 26.33
C SER A 278 -10.94 -7.61 25.97
N TYR A 279 -11.49 -7.87 24.79
CA TYR A 279 -12.75 -7.32 24.32
C TYR A 279 -13.72 -8.45 24.01
N GLU A 280 -14.97 -8.30 24.46
CA GLU A 280 -16.07 -9.13 23.99
C GLU A 280 -16.42 -8.73 22.54
N VAL A 281 -16.47 -9.72 21.65
CA VAL A 281 -16.91 -9.56 20.26
C VAL A 281 -18.15 -10.42 20.06
N LEU A 282 -19.20 -9.82 19.53
CA LEU A 282 -20.49 -10.47 19.33
C LEU A 282 -20.69 -10.89 17.87
N ALA A 283 -21.54 -11.89 17.62
CA ALA A 283 -21.97 -12.27 16.29
C ALA A 283 -22.76 -11.13 15.64
N ALA A 284 -22.42 -10.77 14.40
CA ALA A 284 -23.05 -9.68 13.66
C ALA A 284 -24.56 -9.89 13.46
N SER A 285 -25.04 -11.15 13.43
CA SER A 285 -26.46 -11.49 13.37
C SER A 285 -27.28 -10.91 14.53
N ARG A 286 -26.65 -10.60 15.68
CA ARG A 286 -27.31 -9.93 16.81
C ARG A 286 -27.77 -8.50 16.48
N LEU A 287 -27.21 -7.87 15.44
CA LEU A 287 -27.68 -6.55 14.96
C LEU A 287 -29.04 -6.62 14.25
N GLU A 288 -29.49 -7.81 13.86
CA GLU A 288 -30.79 -8.01 13.19
C GLU A 288 -31.95 -8.10 14.18
N ALA A 289 -31.65 -8.33 15.45
CA ALA A 289 -32.67 -8.35 16.50
C ALA A 289 -33.37 -6.98 16.57
N ALA A 290 -34.68 -6.99 16.84
CA ALA A 290 -35.49 -5.76 16.90
C ALA A 290 -35.01 -4.80 18.00
N ASP A 291 -34.48 -5.33 19.09
CA ASP A 291 -33.92 -4.65 20.25
C ASP A 291 -32.40 -4.42 20.15
N ALA A 292 -31.80 -4.65 18.98
CA ALA A 292 -30.39 -4.40 18.76
C ALA A 292 -30.02 -2.97 19.18
N PRO A 293 -28.85 -2.80 19.84
CA PRO A 293 -28.49 -1.53 20.40
C PRO A 293 -28.30 -0.45 19.34
N ARG A 294 -28.83 0.74 19.64
CA ARG A 294 -28.55 1.98 18.91
C ARG A 294 -27.17 2.53 19.27
N GLY A 295 -26.62 3.39 18.42
CA GLY A 295 -25.38 4.12 18.71
C GLY A 295 -25.10 5.22 17.69
N ASP A 296 -23.90 5.79 17.74
CA ASP A 296 -23.61 7.07 17.09
C ASP A 296 -22.82 6.92 15.79
N LEU A 297 -21.82 6.04 15.79
CA LEU A 297 -20.88 5.83 14.69
C LEU A 297 -20.63 4.35 14.45
N ALA A 298 -20.57 3.92 13.20
CA ALA A 298 -20.25 2.56 12.82
C ALA A 298 -19.17 2.51 11.74
N PHE A 299 -18.16 1.67 11.96
CA PHE A 299 -17.15 1.31 10.97
C PHE A 299 -17.43 -0.08 10.44
N VAL A 300 -17.60 -0.22 9.13
CA VAL A 300 -17.85 -1.49 8.46
C VAL A 300 -16.61 -1.90 7.66
N ALA A 301 -15.98 -3.00 8.07
CA ALA A 301 -14.81 -3.60 7.43
C ALA A 301 -15.09 -5.07 7.09
N LEU A 302 -16.18 -5.29 6.36
CA LEU A 302 -16.64 -6.59 5.89
C LEU A 302 -16.60 -6.66 4.35
N ASP A 303 -16.85 -7.85 3.81
CA ASP A 303 -17.06 -8.02 2.37
C ASP A 303 -18.36 -7.37 1.88
N ASP A 304 -18.51 -7.33 0.56
CA ASP A 304 -19.62 -6.64 -0.10
C ASP A 304 -20.99 -7.25 0.22
N GLU A 305 -21.08 -8.56 0.42
CA GLU A 305 -22.35 -9.23 0.73
C GLU A 305 -22.84 -8.81 2.13
N HIS A 306 -21.95 -8.88 3.12
CA HIS A 306 -22.28 -8.50 4.49
C HIS A 306 -22.51 -7.00 4.62
N SER A 307 -21.77 -6.17 3.89
CA SER A 307 -21.99 -4.71 3.91
C SER A 307 -23.38 -4.34 3.38
N LYS A 308 -23.83 -4.94 2.26
CA LYS A 308 -25.20 -4.77 1.74
C LYS A 308 -26.28 -5.11 2.77
N ARG A 309 -26.03 -6.13 3.59
CA ARG A 309 -26.95 -6.60 4.63
C ARG A 309 -26.98 -5.67 5.83
N TYR A 310 -25.82 -5.30 6.37
CA TYR A 310 -25.76 -4.63 7.68
C TYR A 310 -25.71 -3.10 7.62
N VAL A 311 -25.25 -2.48 6.53
CA VAL A 311 -25.22 -1.01 6.42
C VAL A 311 -26.62 -0.40 6.55
N PRO A 312 -27.66 -0.89 5.84
CA PRO A 312 -29.03 -0.38 6.03
C PRO A 312 -29.51 -0.54 7.47
N ARG A 313 -29.23 -1.69 8.09
CA ARG A 313 -29.62 -1.96 9.48
C ARG A 313 -28.95 -1.01 10.47
N LEU A 314 -27.65 -0.72 10.29
CA LEU A 314 -26.94 0.25 11.12
C LEU A 314 -27.53 1.66 10.99
N LEU A 315 -27.94 2.07 9.79
CA LEU A 315 -28.61 3.35 9.58
C LEU A 315 -29.95 3.42 10.32
N GLU A 316 -30.77 2.36 10.29
CA GLU A 316 -32.03 2.26 11.06
C GLU A 316 -31.81 2.35 12.58
N LEU A 317 -30.71 1.76 13.05
CA LEU A 317 -30.28 1.81 14.45
C LEU A 317 -29.75 3.18 14.87
N GLY A 318 -29.66 4.15 13.95
CA GLY A 318 -29.28 5.53 14.24
C GLY A 318 -27.79 5.80 14.16
N TYR A 319 -27.00 4.87 13.62
CA TYR A 319 -25.58 5.09 13.37
C TYR A 319 -25.35 6.04 12.18
N ARG A 320 -24.27 6.82 12.24
CA ARG A 320 -23.57 7.28 11.03
C ARG A 320 -22.59 6.20 10.63
N VAL A 321 -22.51 5.86 9.34
CA VAL A 321 -21.79 4.67 8.87
C VAL A 321 -20.66 5.07 7.94
N ILE A 322 -19.48 4.51 8.18
CA ILE A 322 -18.35 4.56 7.26
C ILE A 322 -18.08 3.13 6.79
N ASP A 323 -18.39 2.88 5.52
CA ASP A 323 -18.27 1.56 4.92
C ASP A 323 -17.01 1.45 4.05
N LYS A 324 -16.14 0.50 4.38
CA LYS A 324 -14.91 0.20 3.62
C LYS A 324 -15.13 -0.83 2.52
N SER A 325 -16.28 -1.47 2.44
CA SER A 325 -16.57 -2.40 1.34
C SER A 325 -16.61 -1.68 -0.01
N ASN A 326 -16.69 -2.43 -1.11
CA ASN A 326 -16.90 -1.86 -2.44
C ASN A 326 -18.38 -1.52 -2.72
N THR A 327 -19.30 -2.03 -1.88
CA THR A 327 -20.76 -1.98 -2.07
C THR A 327 -21.29 -0.61 -2.49
N PHE A 328 -20.94 0.44 -1.75
CA PHE A 328 -21.52 1.77 -1.93
C PHE A 328 -20.59 2.76 -2.65
N ARG A 329 -19.37 2.35 -3.01
CA ARG A 329 -18.38 3.26 -3.60
C ARG A 329 -18.85 3.85 -4.93
N ALA A 330 -19.57 3.06 -5.72
CA ALA A 330 -20.10 3.46 -7.02
C ALA A 330 -21.46 4.18 -6.96
N ASP A 331 -22.15 4.17 -5.81
CA ASP A 331 -23.45 4.81 -5.67
C ASP A 331 -23.28 6.35 -5.81
N PRO A 332 -23.98 7.02 -6.75
CA PRO A 332 -23.88 8.47 -6.92
C PRO A 332 -24.41 9.27 -5.72
N LYS A 333 -25.24 8.67 -4.86
CA LYS A 333 -25.80 9.30 -3.65
C LYS A 333 -24.92 9.12 -2.42
N VAL A 334 -23.92 8.24 -2.48
CA VAL A 334 -23.01 8.00 -1.35
C VAL A 334 -21.67 8.68 -1.62
N PRO A 335 -21.23 9.62 -0.77
CA PRO A 335 -19.93 10.26 -0.91
C PRO A 335 -18.80 9.24 -0.73
N LEU A 336 -17.80 9.34 -1.60
CA LEU A 336 -16.57 8.53 -1.56
C LEU A 336 -15.42 9.43 -1.14
N VAL A 337 -14.87 9.23 0.06
CA VAL A 337 -14.11 10.27 0.75
C VAL A 337 -12.69 9.84 1.10
N VAL A 338 -11.72 10.69 0.74
CA VAL A 338 -10.36 10.66 1.27
C VAL A 338 -10.17 11.88 2.16
N ALA A 339 -9.95 11.64 3.46
CA ALA A 339 -9.68 12.71 4.40
C ALA A 339 -8.39 13.41 4.03
N GLY A 340 -8.44 14.72 3.78
CA GLY A 340 -7.33 15.50 3.24
C GLY A 340 -7.38 15.73 1.72
N ALA A 341 -8.33 15.12 1.00
CA ALA A 341 -8.56 15.41 -0.42
C ALA A 341 -9.94 16.04 -0.68
N ASN A 342 -11.01 15.48 -0.12
CA ASN A 342 -12.40 15.90 -0.37
C ASN A 342 -13.33 15.68 0.85
N SER A 343 -12.81 15.79 2.08
CA SER A 343 -13.60 15.56 3.31
C SER A 343 -14.61 16.65 3.63
N ASP A 344 -14.53 17.79 2.95
CA ASP A 344 -15.46 18.90 3.03
C ASP A 344 -16.88 18.53 2.53
N ILE A 345 -17.02 17.48 1.73
CA ILE A 345 -18.33 16.99 1.24
C ILE A 345 -19.13 16.22 2.31
N VAL A 346 -18.56 16.01 3.50
CA VAL A 346 -19.23 15.33 4.62
C VAL A 346 -19.75 16.38 5.60
N ASP A 347 -21.05 16.61 5.55
CA ASP A 347 -21.80 17.47 6.48
C ASP A 347 -22.63 16.64 7.49
N ASP A 348 -23.42 17.33 8.32
CA ASP A 348 -24.26 16.70 9.34
C ASP A 348 -25.42 15.86 8.78
N ALA A 349 -25.85 16.14 7.55
CA ALA A 349 -26.94 15.44 6.87
C ALA A 349 -26.45 14.12 6.24
N VAL A 350 -25.17 14.02 5.90
CA VAL A 350 -24.57 12.76 5.44
C VAL A 350 -24.58 11.73 6.57
N ARG A 351 -25.22 10.59 6.31
CA ARG A 351 -25.33 9.47 7.27
C ARG A 351 -24.51 8.25 6.88
N LEU A 352 -24.16 8.10 5.60
CA LEU A 352 -23.35 7.02 5.05
C LEU A 352 -22.23 7.60 4.20
N VAL A 353 -21.00 7.17 4.46
CA VAL A 353 -19.82 7.52 3.66
C VAL A 353 -19.12 6.24 3.22
N ALA A 354 -18.75 6.15 1.95
CA ALA A 354 -17.90 5.09 1.45
C ALA A 354 -16.42 5.45 1.66
N ASN A 355 -15.68 4.56 2.30
CA ASN A 355 -14.23 4.63 2.46
C ASN A 355 -13.57 3.97 1.22
N PRO A 356 -12.73 4.68 0.45
CA PRO A 356 -12.19 4.19 -0.83
C PRO A 356 -11.22 3.04 -0.67
N ASN A 357 -10.73 2.49 -1.78
CA ASN A 357 -9.72 1.44 -1.86
C ASN A 357 -8.39 1.86 -1.21
N CYS A 358 -7.67 0.89 -0.62
CA CYS A 358 -6.41 1.12 0.08
C CYS A 358 -5.26 1.62 -0.78
N THR A 359 -5.29 1.35 -2.08
CA THR A 359 -4.35 1.88 -3.08
C THR A 359 -4.81 3.26 -3.56
N THR A 360 -6.12 3.49 -3.68
CA THR A 360 -6.61 4.80 -4.15
C THR A 360 -6.39 5.92 -3.13
N ILE A 361 -6.62 5.67 -1.83
CA ILE A 361 -6.47 6.68 -0.77
C ILE A 361 -5.11 7.42 -0.82
N PRO A 362 -3.95 6.74 -0.73
CA PRO A 362 -2.66 7.42 -0.71
C PRO A 362 -2.35 8.13 -2.04
N LEU A 363 -2.76 7.55 -3.19
CA LEU A 363 -2.61 8.22 -4.48
C LEU A 363 -3.40 9.52 -4.53
N MET A 364 -4.64 9.53 -4.04
CA MET A 364 -5.47 10.74 -4.04
C MET A 364 -4.94 11.82 -3.09
N LEU A 365 -4.31 11.44 -1.97
CA LEU A 365 -3.61 12.39 -1.09
C LEU A 365 -2.45 13.09 -1.82
N ALA A 366 -1.72 12.37 -2.67
CA ALA A 366 -0.67 12.98 -3.49
C ALA A 366 -1.25 13.81 -4.64
N LEU A 367 -2.32 13.33 -5.31
CA LEU A 367 -2.85 13.96 -6.52
C LEU A 367 -3.78 15.14 -6.27
N SER A 368 -4.58 15.14 -5.19
CA SER A 368 -5.54 16.22 -4.91
C SER A 368 -4.90 17.61 -4.80
N PRO A 369 -3.81 17.82 -4.02
CA PRO A 369 -3.16 19.13 -3.98
C PRO A 369 -2.56 19.51 -5.34
N LEU A 370 -1.93 18.55 -6.03
CA LEU A 370 -1.35 18.80 -7.35
C LEU A 370 -2.41 19.17 -8.39
N ARG A 371 -3.58 18.53 -8.36
CA ARG A 371 -4.73 18.89 -9.21
C ARG A 371 -5.18 20.31 -8.96
N ARG A 372 -5.41 20.68 -7.69
CA ARG A 372 -5.89 22.01 -7.31
C ARG A 372 -4.95 23.11 -7.81
N GLU A 373 -3.65 22.88 -7.68
CA GLU A 373 -2.64 23.87 -8.03
C GLU A 373 -2.25 23.85 -9.51
N LEU A 374 -2.18 22.68 -10.16
CA LEU A 374 -1.53 22.49 -11.47
C LEU A 374 -2.47 21.95 -12.57
N GLY A 375 -3.70 21.56 -12.22
CA GLY A 375 -4.58 20.79 -13.11
C GLY A 375 -4.14 19.33 -13.23
N LEU A 376 -4.94 18.46 -13.85
CA LEU A 376 -4.53 17.08 -14.17
C LEU A 376 -5.14 16.68 -15.49
N SER A 377 -4.36 16.02 -16.34
CA SER A 377 -4.81 15.51 -17.63
C SER A 377 -4.89 13.98 -17.63
N ALA A 378 -3.80 13.32 -17.23
CA ALA A 378 -3.72 11.86 -17.23
C ALA A 378 -2.89 11.31 -16.08
N VAL A 379 -3.23 10.09 -15.66
CA VAL A 379 -2.51 9.33 -14.63
C VAL A 379 -2.35 7.89 -15.10
N THR A 380 -1.12 7.41 -15.15
CA THR A 380 -0.83 5.97 -15.27
C THR A 380 -0.18 5.49 -14.00
N VAL A 381 -0.63 4.38 -13.43
CA VAL A 381 -0.08 3.84 -12.18
C VAL A 381 0.18 2.33 -12.28
N SER A 382 1.30 1.91 -11.70
CA SER A 382 1.62 0.49 -11.46
C SER A 382 1.79 0.27 -9.97
N THR A 383 1.05 -0.68 -9.42
CA THR A 383 0.92 -0.87 -7.97
C THR A 383 1.56 -2.19 -7.55
N TYR A 384 2.25 -2.16 -6.42
CA TYR A 384 2.92 -3.28 -5.78
C TYR A 384 2.27 -3.44 -4.41
N GLN A 385 1.22 -4.25 -4.37
CA GLN A 385 0.37 -4.38 -3.21
C GLN A 385 0.85 -5.49 -2.29
N ALA A 386 0.90 -5.23 -1.00
CA ALA A 386 1.17 -6.21 0.04
C ALA A 386 0.07 -7.27 0.17
N VAL A 387 0.45 -8.42 0.72
CA VAL A 387 -0.40 -9.61 0.95
C VAL A 387 -1.51 -9.34 1.96
N SER A 388 -1.30 -8.46 2.94
CA SER A 388 -2.34 -8.07 3.91
C SER A 388 -3.63 -7.54 3.27
N GLY A 389 -3.58 -7.00 2.04
CA GLY A 389 -4.78 -6.60 1.30
C GLY A 389 -5.69 -7.77 0.88
N ALA A 390 -5.18 -9.00 0.89
CA ALA A 390 -5.97 -10.22 0.65
C ALA A 390 -6.59 -10.80 1.94
N GLY A 391 -6.35 -10.18 3.10
CA GLY A 391 -6.93 -10.58 4.38
C GLY A 391 -6.01 -11.44 5.25
N ILE A 392 -6.45 -11.67 6.49
CA ILE A 392 -5.63 -12.27 7.55
C ILE A 392 -5.20 -13.71 7.24
N ALA A 393 -6.12 -14.55 6.77
CA ALA A 393 -5.82 -15.95 6.49
C ALA A 393 -4.75 -16.11 5.39
N THR A 394 -4.85 -15.29 4.35
CA THR A 394 -3.88 -15.27 3.25
C THR A 394 -2.52 -14.75 3.71
N LEU A 395 -2.51 -13.72 4.57
CA LEU A 395 -1.28 -13.20 5.17
C LEU A 395 -0.58 -14.25 6.04
N ASP A 396 -1.32 -14.93 6.92
CA ASP A 396 -0.77 -15.96 7.80
C ASP A 396 -0.20 -17.14 7.00
N ALA A 397 -0.93 -17.58 5.97
CA ALA A 397 -0.46 -18.63 5.05
C ALA A 397 0.80 -18.22 4.29
N PHE A 398 0.87 -16.97 3.82
CA PHE A 398 2.05 -16.41 3.18
C PHE A 398 3.26 -16.40 4.12
N LEU A 399 3.09 -15.92 5.37
CA LEU A 399 4.18 -15.87 6.34
C LEU A 399 4.71 -17.26 6.70
N ALA A 400 3.81 -18.24 6.88
CA ALA A 400 4.19 -19.62 7.12
C ALA A 400 4.97 -20.19 5.92
N ALA A 401 4.42 -20.05 4.70
CA ALA A 401 5.07 -20.54 3.50
C ALA A 401 6.44 -19.90 3.25
N SER A 402 6.57 -18.58 3.45
CA SER A 402 7.84 -17.86 3.33
C SER A 402 8.88 -18.36 4.33
N ARG A 403 8.49 -18.56 5.60
CA ARG A 403 9.40 -19.13 6.61
C ARG A 403 9.87 -20.52 6.19
N ASP A 404 8.95 -21.39 5.83
CA ASP A 404 9.26 -22.80 5.57
C ASP A 404 10.09 -22.95 4.28
N GLY A 405 9.78 -22.19 3.22
CA GLY A 405 10.49 -22.28 1.94
C GLY A 405 11.89 -21.65 1.94
N TYR A 406 12.16 -20.66 2.79
CA TYR A 406 13.49 -20.06 2.93
C TYR A 406 14.36 -20.70 4.03
N GLN A 407 13.86 -21.71 4.75
CA GLN A 407 14.68 -22.51 5.67
C GLN A 407 15.63 -23.48 4.94
N GLY A 408 15.29 -23.88 3.71
CA GLY A 408 16.09 -24.80 2.90
C GLY A 408 17.34 -24.16 2.30
N LEU A 409 18.27 -25.00 1.84
CA LEU A 409 19.47 -24.55 1.11
C LEU A 409 19.16 -24.10 -0.33
N ASP A 410 17.99 -24.45 -0.86
CA ASP A 410 17.62 -24.05 -2.22
C ASP A 410 17.34 -22.55 -2.30
N ARG A 411 18.26 -21.84 -2.97
CA ARG A 411 18.15 -20.39 -3.21
C ARG A 411 17.32 -20.05 -4.44
N LEU A 412 16.90 -21.04 -5.23
CA LEU A 412 16.08 -20.84 -6.43
C LEU A 412 14.58 -20.75 -6.11
N GLY A 413 14.16 -21.18 -4.92
CA GLY A 413 12.76 -21.12 -4.49
C GLY A 413 11.88 -22.21 -5.08
N LEU A 414 12.46 -23.34 -5.51
CA LEU A 414 11.73 -24.51 -6.00
C LEU A 414 10.72 -25.10 -4.99
N PRO A 415 10.91 -24.97 -3.66
CA PRO A 415 9.88 -25.35 -2.69
C PRO A 415 8.61 -24.50 -2.74
N PHE A 416 8.65 -23.29 -3.33
CA PHE A 416 7.47 -22.42 -3.39
C PHE A 416 6.49 -22.87 -4.48
N LYS A 417 5.20 -22.66 -4.20
CA LYS A 417 4.15 -22.88 -5.19
C LYS A 417 4.10 -21.69 -6.15
N ALA A 418 4.16 -21.95 -7.46
CA ALA A 418 4.05 -20.91 -8.49
C ALA A 418 2.74 -20.11 -8.44
N THR A 419 1.67 -20.69 -7.89
CA THR A 419 0.37 -20.01 -7.66
C THR A 419 0.29 -19.28 -6.31
N GLY A 420 1.32 -19.41 -5.47
CA GLY A 420 1.40 -18.75 -4.17
C GLY A 420 2.08 -17.39 -4.25
N TYR A 421 2.04 -16.66 -3.13
CA TYR A 421 2.67 -15.35 -3.00
C TYR A 421 4.12 -15.40 -2.49
N ALA A 422 4.50 -16.45 -1.76
CA ALA A 422 5.86 -16.60 -1.24
C ALA A 422 6.85 -16.80 -2.39
N GLY A 423 7.94 -16.00 -2.40
CA GLY A 423 8.95 -16.03 -3.45
C GLY A 423 8.48 -15.56 -4.83
N ASN A 424 7.32 -14.91 -4.93
CA ASN A 424 6.68 -14.59 -6.22
C ASN A 424 6.10 -13.17 -6.28
N THR A 425 5.85 -12.70 -7.50
CA THR A 425 5.01 -11.52 -7.80
C THR A 425 3.86 -11.95 -8.69
N VAL A 426 2.63 -11.62 -8.31
CA VAL A 426 1.41 -11.99 -9.05
C VAL A 426 0.86 -10.74 -9.73
N PRO A 427 0.77 -10.70 -11.07
CA PRO A 427 0.39 -9.49 -11.81
C PRO A 427 -1.14 -9.25 -11.85
N HIS A 428 -1.89 -9.76 -10.87
CA HIS A 428 -3.34 -9.69 -10.88
C HIS A 428 -3.93 -9.68 -9.47
N ASN A 429 -5.00 -8.90 -9.29
CA ASN A 429 -5.70 -8.73 -8.01
C ASN A 429 -7.23 -8.76 -8.18
N GLY A 430 -7.88 -9.81 -7.64
CA GLY A 430 -9.33 -9.95 -7.68
C GLY A 430 -9.85 -10.58 -8.98
N GLY A 431 -11.14 -10.40 -9.27
CA GLY A 431 -11.79 -10.97 -10.47
C GLY A 431 -11.48 -10.18 -11.73
N THR A 432 -11.44 -10.85 -12.89
CA THR A 432 -11.23 -10.24 -14.21
C THR A 432 -12.57 -10.01 -14.90
N ASP A 433 -12.76 -8.84 -15.52
CA ASP A 433 -13.92 -8.57 -16.37
C ASP A 433 -13.67 -8.96 -17.84
N GLU A 434 -14.69 -8.79 -18.68
CA GLU A 434 -14.67 -9.17 -20.10
C GLU A 434 -13.62 -8.42 -20.94
N SER A 435 -13.15 -7.26 -20.47
CA SER A 435 -12.11 -6.49 -21.16
C SER A 435 -10.69 -6.84 -20.70
N GLY A 436 -10.54 -7.76 -19.74
CA GLY A 436 -9.25 -8.20 -19.21
C GLY A 436 -8.74 -7.40 -18.02
N PHE A 437 -9.47 -6.39 -17.54
CA PHE A 437 -9.10 -5.65 -16.33
C PHE A 437 -9.53 -6.39 -15.07
N SER A 438 -8.69 -6.32 -14.05
CA SER A 438 -9.02 -6.76 -12.72
C SER A 438 -9.97 -5.80 -12.00
N SER A 439 -10.74 -6.33 -11.05
CA SER A 439 -11.59 -5.53 -10.17
C SER A 439 -10.80 -4.46 -9.40
N GLU A 440 -9.52 -4.68 -9.12
CA GLU A 440 -8.69 -3.74 -8.39
C GLU A 440 -8.28 -2.55 -9.27
N GLU A 441 -7.92 -2.80 -10.53
CA GLU A 441 -7.63 -1.74 -11.51
C GLU A 441 -8.89 -0.91 -11.79
N ARG A 442 -10.05 -1.57 -11.89
CA ARG A 442 -11.36 -0.90 -12.05
C ARG A 442 -11.68 0.03 -10.90
N LYS A 443 -11.50 -0.43 -9.65
CA LYS A 443 -11.68 0.41 -8.46
C LYS A 443 -10.78 1.64 -8.53
N LEU A 444 -9.49 1.44 -8.77
CA LEU A 444 -8.55 2.56 -8.78
C LEU A 444 -8.92 3.61 -9.84
N MET A 445 -9.27 3.18 -11.05
CA MET A 445 -9.68 4.08 -12.13
C MET A 445 -10.98 4.82 -11.81
N PHE A 446 -12.01 4.11 -11.35
CA PHE A 446 -13.31 4.70 -11.04
C PHE A 446 -13.24 5.66 -9.85
N GLU A 447 -12.64 5.20 -8.75
CA GLU A 447 -12.58 5.94 -7.50
C GLU A 447 -11.75 7.21 -7.65
N SER A 448 -10.64 7.17 -8.42
CA SER A 448 -9.83 8.36 -8.68
C SER A 448 -10.65 9.47 -9.35
N ARG A 449 -11.46 9.13 -10.35
CA ARG A 449 -12.37 10.08 -11.03
C ARG A 449 -13.40 10.66 -10.07
N LYS A 450 -14.00 9.82 -9.23
CA LYS A 450 -15.04 10.24 -8.28
C LYS A 450 -14.48 11.13 -7.17
N ILE A 451 -13.36 10.74 -6.54
CA ILE A 451 -12.73 11.48 -5.43
C ILE A 451 -12.19 12.83 -5.90
N LEU A 452 -11.55 12.86 -7.06
CA LEU A 452 -11.07 14.10 -7.66
C LEU A 452 -12.18 14.90 -8.33
N ALA A 453 -13.44 14.45 -8.36
CA ALA A 453 -14.51 15.10 -9.13
C ALA A 453 -14.09 15.42 -10.60
N MET A 454 -13.42 14.47 -11.25
CA MET A 454 -12.94 14.56 -12.64
C MET A 454 -13.43 13.35 -13.44
N PRO A 455 -14.69 13.35 -13.91
CA PRO A 455 -15.26 12.21 -14.64
C PRO A 455 -14.52 11.89 -15.95
N ALA A 456 -13.85 12.89 -16.56
CA ALA A 456 -13.09 12.75 -17.80
C ALA A 456 -11.58 12.49 -17.58
N LEU A 457 -11.12 12.28 -16.34
CA LEU A 457 -9.69 12.02 -16.09
C LEU A 457 -9.25 10.72 -16.80
N ASP A 458 -8.20 10.83 -17.60
CA ASP A 458 -7.57 9.69 -18.26
C ASP A 458 -6.71 8.93 -17.25
N VAL A 459 -7.26 7.88 -16.66
CA VAL A 459 -6.58 7.05 -15.68
C VAL A 459 -6.45 5.61 -16.17
N SER A 460 -5.25 5.06 -16.06
CA SER A 460 -4.91 3.67 -16.35
C SER A 460 -4.10 3.07 -15.21
N ALA A 461 -4.37 1.80 -14.89
CA ALA A 461 -3.77 1.13 -13.75
C ALA A 461 -3.36 -0.30 -14.09
N GLN A 462 -2.25 -0.75 -13.53
CA GLN A 462 -1.89 -2.16 -13.44
C GLN A 462 -1.62 -2.54 -11.98
N CYS A 463 -2.29 -3.58 -11.49
CA CYS A 463 -2.24 -3.94 -10.08
C CYS A 463 -1.64 -5.33 -9.82
N CYS A 464 -0.46 -5.34 -9.20
CA CYS A 464 0.24 -6.57 -8.82
C CYS A 464 0.19 -6.79 -7.30
N ARG A 465 0.21 -8.06 -6.88
CA ARG A 465 0.52 -8.49 -5.52
C ARG A 465 1.99 -8.87 -5.44
N VAL A 466 2.69 -8.39 -4.42
CA VAL A 466 4.09 -8.72 -4.14
C VAL A 466 4.23 -9.42 -2.80
N GLY A 467 5.32 -10.17 -2.63
CA GLY A 467 5.69 -10.86 -1.39
C GLY A 467 6.10 -9.91 -0.24
N VAL A 468 5.23 -8.97 0.11
CA VAL A 468 5.39 -8.01 1.22
C VAL A 468 4.20 -8.16 2.15
N ALA A 469 4.43 -8.22 3.46
CA ALA A 469 3.37 -8.45 4.44
C ALA A 469 2.37 -7.28 4.52
N VAL A 470 2.88 -6.06 4.76
CA VAL A 470 2.10 -4.83 4.92
C VAL A 470 2.82 -3.68 4.21
N GLY A 471 2.03 -2.76 3.64
CA GLY A 471 2.52 -1.59 2.90
C GLY A 471 2.30 -1.73 1.40
N HIS A 472 1.64 -0.76 0.81
CA HIS A 472 1.48 -0.66 -0.65
C HIS A 472 2.46 0.37 -1.19
N TYR A 473 2.96 0.10 -2.38
CA TYR A 473 3.87 0.95 -3.12
C TYR A 473 3.31 1.17 -4.53
N GLU A 474 3.38 2.40 -5.04
CA GLU A 474 2.79 2.78 -6.32
C GLU A 474 3.78 3.66 -7.10
N ASN A 475 4.04 3.29 -8.35
CA ASN A 475 4.74 4.15 -9.30
C ASN A 475 3.71 4.83 -10.18
N ALA A 476 3.69 6.17 -10.16
CA ALA A 476 2.75 6.97 -10.92
C ALA A 476 3.47 7.86 -11.93
N TRP A 477 2.88 7.92 -13.12
CA TRP A 477 3.16 8.90 -14.16
C TRP A 477 1.98 9.84 -14.22
N ILE A 478 2.24 11.12 -14.02
CA ILE A 478 1.21 12.14 -13.86
C ILE A 478 1.46 13.20 -14.92
N THR A 479 0.47 13.43 -15.77
CA THR A 479 0.50 14.46 -16.80
C THR A 479 -0.43 15.59 -16.40
N PHE A 480 0.12 16.80 -16.35
CA PHE A 480 -0.57 18.04 -16.06
C PHE A 480 -1.12 18.68 -17.35
N GLU A 481 -2.04 19.63 -17.22
CA GLU A 481 -2.60 20.36 -18.38
C GLU A 481 -1.56 21.29 -19.04
N ARG A 482 -0.59 21.74 -18.24
CA ARG A 482 0.44 22.71 -18.60
C ARG A 482 1.83 22.21 -18.22
N GLN A 483 2.84 22.92 -18.72
CA GLN A 483 4.22 22.68 -18.31
C GLN A 483 4.36 22.79 -16.81
N VAL A 484 5.18 21.89 -16.25
CA VAL A 484 5.35 21.78 -14.81
C VAL A 484 6.81 21.90 -14.43
N ASP A 485 7.04 22.64 -13.36
CA ASP A 485 8.31 22.70 -12.68
C ASP A 485 8.34 21.73 -11.48
N LEU A 486 9.43 20.99 -11.34
CA LEU A 486 9.59 19.98 -10.29
C LEU A 486 9.71 20.63 -8.91
N GLU A 487 10.33 21.81 -8.81
CA GLU A 487 10.42 22.54 -7.54
C GLU A 487 9.03 22.97 -7.08
N ARG A 488 8.17 23.43 -8.01
CA ARG A 488 6.77 23.71 -7.69
C ARG A 488 6.04 22.47 -7.19
N VAL A 489 6.14 21.32 -7.86
CA VAL A 489 5.50 20.06 -7.41
C VAL A 489 6.00 19.65 -6.02
N ALA A 490 7.31 19.72 -5.80
CA ALA A 490 7.91 19.43 -4.50
C ALA A 490 7.43 20.38 -3.40
N SER A 491 7.29 21.68 -3.69
CA SER A 491 6.81 22.67 -2.73
C SER A 491 5.39 22.38 -2.25
N ILE A 492 4.51 21.99 -3.18
CA ILE A 492 3.10 21.64 -2.89
C ILE A 492 3.05 20.40 -1.98
N LEU A 493 3.77 19.34 -2.35
CA LEU A 493 3.80 18.08 -1.58
C LEU A 493 4.47 18.21 -0.21
N SER A 494 5.39 19.17 -0.07
CA SER A 494 6.09 19.45 1.20
C SER A 494 5.28 20.30 2.16
N ASN A 495 4.27 21.02 1.69
CA ASN A 495 3.48 21.93 2.50
C ASN A 495 2.30 21.19 3.17
N PRO A 496 2.30 21.00 4.51
CA PRO A 496 1.23 20.27 5.19
C PRO A 496 -0.15 20.94 5.11
N ALA A 497 -0.21 22.25 4.84
CA ALA A 497 -1.48 22.95 4.65
C ALA A 497 -2.10 22.67 3.27
N GLU A 498 -1.27 22.45 2.25
CA GLU A 498 -1.72 22.10 0.89
C GLU A 498 -1.94 20.59 0.77
N ALA A 499 -0.99 19.79 1.24
CA ALA A 499 -0.95 18.34 1.18
C ALA A 499 -1.01 17.69 2.58
N PRO A 500 -2.15 17.78 3.29
CA PRO A 500 -2.30 17.16 4.60
C PRO A 500 -2.12 15.65 4.51
N PHE A 501 -1.53 15.07 5.55
CA PHE A 501 -1.24 13.62 5.66
C PHE A 501 -0.25 13.07 4.62
N VAL A 502 0.35 13.92 3.79
CA VAL A 502 1.49 13.58 2.95
C VAL A 502 2.78 13.84 3.72
N LYS A 503 3.77 12.99 3.50
CA LYS A 503 5.17 13.23 3.86
C LYS A 503 6.00 13.13 2.60
N TYR A 504 6.42 14.28 2.10
CA TYR A 504 7.32 14.33 0.95
C TYR A 504 8.75 13.99 1.35
N LEU A 505 9.38 13.11 0.58
CA LEU A 505 10.76 12.67 0.69
C LEU A 505 11.51 13.19 -0.54
N PRO A 506 12.31 14.27 -0.38
CA PRO A 506 12.99 14.91 -1.49
C PRO A 506 13.97 13.98 -2.23
N GLY A 507 14.16 14.29 -3.52
CA GLY A 507 15.14 13.61 -4.35
C GLY A 507 14.57 12.43 -5.14
N ALA A 508 15.40 11.94 -6.08
CA ALA A 508 15.02 10.91 -7.04
C ALA A 508 15.49 9.50 -6.65
N ALA A 509 16.32 9.35 -5.60
CA ALA A 509 16.92 8.07 -5.22
C ALA A 509 15.91 7.10 -4.57
N GLY A 510 14.90 7.63 -3.88
CA GLY A 510 13.91 6.83 -3.14
C GLY A 510 14.30 6.44 -1.73
N GLU A 511 15.25 7.18 -1.15
CA GLU A 511 15.56 7.07 0.27
C GLU A 511 14.29 7.29 1.10
N GLY A 512 14.05 6.41 2.07
CA GLY A 512 12.84 6.44 2.90
C GLY A 512 11.55 5.95 2.23
N LEU A 513 11.58 5.48 0.97
CA LEU A 513 10.41 4.95 0.27
C LEU A 513 10.45 3.42 0.19
N SER A 514 9.82 2.77 1.16
CA SER A 514 9.57 1.32 1.11
C SER A 514 8.36 0.95 1.94
N ALA A 515 7.80 -0.24 1.69
CA ALA A 515 6.71 -0.79 2.50
C ALA A 515 7.07 -0.87 4.00
N LEU A 516 8.35 -1.01 4.34
CA LEU A 516 8.81 -0.98 5.73
C LEU A 516 8.86 0.43 6.32
N HIS A 517 9.20 1.45 5.52
CA HIS A 517 9.16 2.83 6.00
C HIS A 517 7.72 3.29 6.27
N CYS A 518 6.74 2.89 5.44
CA CYS A 518 5.36 3.30 5.69
C CYS A 518 4.77 2.64 6.94
N VAL A 519 5.26 1.48 7.40
CA VAL A 519 4.81 0.92 8.69
C VAL A 519 5.44 1.63 9.91
N GLN A 520 6.47 2.46 9.70
CA GLN A 520 7.02 3.35 10.74
C GLN A 520 6.23 4.66 10.83
N ASP A 521 5.57 5.08 9.74
CA ASP A 521 4.75 6.29 9.64
C ASP A 521 3.36 5.95 9.08
N ARG A 522 2.63 5.14 9.86
CA ARG A 522 1.46 4.37 9.39
C ARG A 522 0.27 5.22 8.96
N ASP A 523 0.23 6.47 9.40
CA ASP A 523 -0.90 7.40 9.20
C ASP A 523 -0.63 8.43 8.08
N ARG A 524 0.47 8.30 7.33
CA ARG A 524 0.88 9.23 6.26
C ARG A 524 1.22 8.53 4.94
N ALA A 525 0.96 9.23 3.83
CA ALA A 525 1.39 8.80 2.51
C ALA A 525 2.82 9.32 2.31
N LEU A 526 3.76 8.41 2.12
CA LEU A 526 5.14 8.75 1.80
C LEU A 526 5.24 8.97 0.29
N VAL A 527 5.64 10.17 -0.13
CA VAL A 527 5.69 10.56 -1.54
C VAL A 527 7.09 11.01 -1.88
N GLY A 528 7.66 10.55 -2.98
CA GLY A 528 8.97 11.02 -3.43
C GLY A 528 9.35 10.40 -4.75
N ARG A 529 10.65 10.24 -5.00
CA ARG A 529 11.18 9.83 -6.32
C ARG A 529 10.70 10.74 -7.45
N LEU A 530 10.45 12.01 -7.12
CA LEU A 530 9.94 12.99 -8.06
C LEU A 530 11.00 13.30 -9.12
N ARG A 531 10.63 13.16 -10.39
CA ARG A 531 11.51 13.42 -11.55
C ARG A 531 10.67 13.65 -12.80
N PRO A 532 11.20 14.27 -13.87
CA PRO A 532 10.44 14.44 -15.10
C PRO A 532 10.27 13.09 -15.81
N ASP A 533 9.20 12.95 -16.60
CA ASP A 533 9.08 11.82 -17.53
C ASP A 533 9.93 12.08 -18.79
N PRO A 534 10.97 11.27 -19.07
CA PRO A 534 11.85 11.50 -20.22
C PRO A 534 11.16 11.29 -21.58
N ARG A 535 9.97 10.67 -21.59
CA ARG A 535 9.17 10.48 -22.82
C ARG A 535 8.45 11.76 -23.23
N ASP A 536 8.17 12.65 -22.27
CA ASP A 536 7.36 13.83 -22.47
C ASP A 536 8.22 15.04 -22.86
N ARG A 537 8.22 15.37 -24.15
CA ARG A 537 8.95 16.52 -24.71
C ARG A 537 8.33 17.86 -24.30
N ASP A 538 7.05 17.87 -23.95
CA ASP A 538 6.31 19.08 -23.61
C ASP A 538 6.49 19.46 -22.15
N ARG A 539 7.22 18.65 -21.35
CA ARG A 539 7.52 18.88 -19.93
C ARG A 539 6.27 19.10 -19.07
N LYS A 540 5.20 18.37 -19.37
CA LYS A 540 3.95 18.37 -18.61
C LYS A 540 3.83 17.17 -17.67
N SER A 541 4.76 16.21 -17.74
CA SER A 541 4.64 14.93 -17.06
C SER A 541 5.77 14.67 -16.08
N VAL A 542 5.41 14.15 -14.91
CA VAL A 542 6.34 13.75 -13.86
C VAL A 542 6.12 12.30 -13.49
N CYS A 543 7.18 11.68 -13.00
CA CYS A 543 7.12 10.39 -12.32
C CYS A 543 7.25 10.65 -10.82
N LEU A 544 6.42 9.99 -10.01
CA LEU A 544 6.59 9.93 -8.57
C LEU A 544 6.25 8.55 -8.04
N THR A 545 6.61 8.33 -6.79
CA THR A 545 6.31 7.12 -6.04
C THR A 545 5.49 7.48 -4.81
N VAL A 546 4.45 6.69 -4.54
CA VAL A 546 3.63 6.80 -3.32
C VAL A 546 3.71 5.49 -2.55
N VAL A 547 3.90 5.56 -1.23
CA VAL A 547 3.95 4.39 -0.34
C VAL A 547 3.12 4.65 0.90
N ALA A 548 2.30 3.68 1.32
CA ALA A 548 1.46 3.81 2.51
C ALA A 548 1.13 2.46 3.16
N ASP A 549 0.90 2.48 4.47
CA ASP A 549 0.34 1.33 5.18
C ASP A 549 -1.13 1.15 4.75
N ASN A 550 -1.42 0.02 4.10
CA ASN A 550 -2.73 -0.28 3.53
C ASN A 550 -3.80 -0.65 4.58
N LEU A 551 -3.39 -1.08 5.78
CA LEU A 551 -4.29 -1.37 6.90
C LEU A 551 -4.62 -0.09 7.68
N ARG A 552 -3.66 0.83 7.75
CA ARG A 552 -3.79 2.13 8.42
C ARG A 552 -4.28 3.22 7.49
N LEU A 553 -3.39 4.02 6.89
CA LEU A 553 -3.81 5.09 5.98
C LEU A 553 -4.76 4.59 4.90
N GLY A 554 -4.45 3.45 4.28
CA GLY A 554 -5.27 2.85 3.23
C GLY A 554 -6.62 2.29 3.71
N ALA A 555 -6.93 2.27 5.01
CA ALA A 555 -8.22 1.80 5.49
C ALA A 555 -8.67 2.48 6.79
N ALA A 556 -8.14 2.04 7.93
CA ALA A 556 -8.65 2.42 9.25
C ALA A 556 -8.44 3.91 9.56
N THR A 557 -7.25 4.46 9.28
CA THR A 557 -6.92 5.86 9.57
C THR A 557 -7.76 6.81 8.73
N ASN A 558 -7.96 6.52 7.44
CA ASN A 558 -8.83 7.34 6.60
C ASN A 558 -10.28 7.29 7.11
N ALA A 559 -10.78 6.12 7.49
CA ALA A 559 -12.13 5.99 8.05
C ALA A 559 -12.29 6.82 9.32
N VAL A 560 -11.36 6.70 10.28
CA VAL A 560 -11.41 7.47 11.52
C VAL A 560 -11.34 8.96 11.24
N ARG A 561 -10.46 9.40 10.33
CA ARG A 561 -10.39 10.81 9.90
C ARG A 561 -11.71 11.30 9.32
N ILE A 562 -12.36 10.54 8.44
CA ILE A 562 -13.70 10.89 7.91
C ILE A 562 -14.69 11.10 9.06
N ALA A 563 -14.73 10.18 10.04
CA ALA A 563 -15.64 10.30 11.18
C ALA A 563 -15.40 11.57 12.01
N THR A 564 -14.19 12.13 11.99
CA THR A 564 -13.90 13.40 12.68
C THR A 564 -14.61 14.62 12.11
N ARG A 565 -15.22 14.49 10.92
CA ARG A 565 -16.12 15.51 10.36
C ARG A 565 -17.43 15.62 11.15
N TRP A 566 -17.87 14.54 11.80
CA TRP A 566 -19.04 14.54 12.68
C TRP A 566 -18.66 14.67 14.16
N PHE A 567 -17.52 14.10 14.55
CA PHE A 567 -17.13 14.00 15.95
C PHE A 567 -15.66 14.38 16.16
N LYS A 568 -15.40 15.53 16.78
CA LYS A 568 -14.05 16.03 17.01
C LYS A 568 -13.15 14.97 17.66
N SER A 569 -11.94 14.79 17.11
CA SER A 569 -10.92 13.88 17.67
C SER A 569 -10.14 14.57 18.79
N ALA A 570 -9.76 13.80 19.82
CA ALA A 570 -8.79 14.20 20.83
C ALA A 570 -7.35 14.19 20.28
N ASP A 571 -7.10 13.40 19.25
CA ASP A 571 -5.82 13.33 18.53
C ASP A 571 -5.87 14.26 17.30
N PRO A 572 -5.07 15.34 17.26
CA PRO A 572 -5.06 16.27 16.14
C PRO A 572 -4.54 15.65 14.83
N ASP A 573 -3.72 14.61 14.86
CA ASP A 573 -3.21 13.93 13.65
C ASP A 573 -4.28 13.06 12.98
N LEU A 574 -5.38 12.78 13.70
CA LEU A 574 -6.56 12.07 13.20
C LEU A 574 -7.70 13.03 12.83
N GLN A 575 -7.57 14.33 13.07
CA GLN A 575 -8.59 15.30 12.69
C GLN A 575 -8.50 15.56 11.18
N ALA A 576 -9.59 15.32 10.45
CA ALA A 576 -9.70 15.74 9.06
C ALA A 576 -9.66 17.28 8.97
N PRO A 577 -8.96 17.83 7.96
CA PRO A 577 -8.88 19.27 7.74
C PRO A 577 -10.25 19.90 7.44
#